data_AF-A0AAU9LPK7-F1
#
_entry.id   AF-A0AAU9LPK7-F1
#
_cell.length_a   1.000
_cell.length_b   1.000
_cell.length_c   1.000
_cell.angle_alpha   90.00
_cell.angle_beta   90.00
_cell.angle_gamma   90.00
#
_symmetry.space_group_name_H-M   'P 1'
#
loop_
_entity.id
_entity.type
_entity.pdbx_description
1 polymer ?
#
loop_
_entity_poly.entity_id
_entity_poly.type
_entity_poly.pdbx_seq_one_letter_code
_entity_poly.pdbx_strand_id
1 'polypeptide(L)'
;MRTNDAKITIENGITFFVDAAIVAIPLGVLKSNTITFEPRLPKWKEEAIADLGVGIENKIILHFEKVYWQNVEFLGIVTDTSYRCSYFLNLHKATCHPVLVYKPTGKLARDIEKMLMRLQLGMLLHSLKRFFQMLPPR
;
A
#
# COMPACT_ATOMS: atom_id res chain seq x y z
N MET A 1 -32.55 31.86 10.43
CA MET A 1 -32.64 30.95 9.26
C MET A 1 -31.26 30.35 9.10
N ARG A 2 -31.06 29.05 9.35
CA ARG A 2 -29.76 28.41 9.11
C ARG A 2 -29.61 28.24 7.60
N THR A 3 -28.63 28.91 7.01
CA THR A 3 -28.26 28.69 5.61
C THR A 3 -27.40 27.43 5.56
N ASN A 4 -27.77 26.47 4.71
CA ASN A 4 -26.89 25.35 4.40
C ASN A 4 -25.70 25.91 3.62
N ASP A 5 -24.56 26.09 4.29
CA ASP A 5 -23.43 26.83 3.74
C ASP A 5 -22.56 26.01 2.77
N ALA A 6 -22.73 24.67 2.73
CA ALA A 6 -21.99 23.79 1.85
C ALA A 6 -22.89 22.94 0.93
N LYS A 7 -22.48 22.83 -0.34
CA LYS A 7 -23.11 22.01 -1.38
C LYS A 7 -22.12 20.95 -1.86
N ILE A 8 -22.52 19.68 -1.83
CA ILE A 8 -21.72 18.56 -2.34
C ILE A 8 -22.46 17.94 -3.52
N THR A 9 -21.81 17.87 -4.68
CA THR A 9 -22.33 17.16 -5.85
C THR A 9 -21.43 15.95 -6.12
N ILE A 10 -22.03 14.76 -6.19
CA ILE A 10 -21.32 13.52 -6.52
C ILE A 10 -21.45 13.20 -8.02
N GLU A 11 -20.66 12.24 -8.51
CA GLU A 11 -20.52 11.93 -9.95
C GLU A 11 -21.85 11.65 -10.67
N ASN A 12 -22.83 11.06 -10.00
CA ASN A 12 -24.16 10.76 -10.58
C ASN A 12 -25.12 11.98 -10.58
N GLY A 13 -24.65 13.18 -10.23
CA GLY A 13 -25.42 14.41 -10.21
C GLY A 13 -26.23 14.65 -8.94
N ILE A 14 -26.30 13.70 -8.01
CA ILE A 14 -26.99 13.90 -6.73
C ILE A 14 -26.26 14.97 -5.92
N THR A 15 -27.06 15.88 -5.33
CA THR A 15 -26.56 17.02 -4.56
C THR A 15 -27.07 16.99 -3.13
N PHE A 16 -26.17 17.24 -2.19
CA PHE A 16 -26.44 17.35 -0.76
C PHE A 16 -26.17 18.77 -0.28
N PHE A 17 -27.04 19.27 0.61
CA PHE A 17 -26.89 20.56 1.27
C PHE A 17 -26.71 20.32 2.77
N VAL A 18 -25.65 20.88 3.35
CA VAL A 18 -25.26 20.65 4.75
C VAL A 18 -24.72 21.94 5.37
N ASP A 19 -24.75 22.00 6.70
CA ASP A 19 -24.12 23.10 7.46
C ASP A 19 -22.57 23.04 7.36
N ALA A 20 -21.99 21.83 7.28
CA ALA A 20 -20.55 21.63 7.17
C ALA A 20 -20.19 20.29 6.50
N ALA A 21 -18.99 20.20 5.92
CA ALA A 21 -18.45 18.99 5.30
C ALA A 21 -17.02 18.71 5.79
N ILE A 22 -16.72 17.43 6.07
CA ILE A 22 -15.37 16.96 6.43
C ILE A 22 -14.81 16.17 5.24
N VAL A 23 -13.68 16.63 4.70
CA VAL A 23 -12.98 15.93 3.61
C VAL A 23 -11.87 15.05 4.18
N ALA A 24 -12.15 13.75 4.28
CA ALA A 24 -11.25 12.74 4.83
C ALA A 24 -10.74 11.75 3.76
N ILE A 25 -10.45 12.26 2.56
CA ILE A 25 -9.97 11.45 1.44
C ILE A 25 -8.44 11.31 1.47
N PRO A 26 -7.87 10.28 0.81
CA PRO A 26 -6.42 10.14 0.72
C PRO A 26 -5.77 11.35 0.03
N LEU A 27 -4.57 11.74 0.48
CA LEU A 27 -3.78 12.82 -0.14
C LEU A 27 -3.57 12.59 -1.65
N GLY A 28 -3.40 11.34 -2.08
CA GLY A 28 -3.29 10.98 -3.50
C GLY A 28 -4.51 11.38 -4.33
N VAL A 29 -5.73 11.35 -3.74
CA VAL A 29 -6.97 11.77 -4.40
C VAL A 29 -7.08 13.30 -4.45
N LEU A 30 -6.62 13.99 -3.40
CA LEU A 30 -6.51 15.46 -3.45
C LEU A 30 -5.54 15.91 -4.56
N LYS A 31 -4.40 15.21 -4.69
CA LYS A 31 -3.40 15.48 -5.75
C LYS A 31 -3.87 15.12 -7.16
N SER A 32 -4.82 14.19 -7.32
CA SER A 32 -5.33 13.83 -8.66
C SER A 32 -6.28 14.87 -9.25
N ASN A 33 -6.63 15.92 -8.49
CA ASN A 33 -7.54 16.99 -8.92
C ASN A 33 -8.89 16.46 -9.44
N THR A 34 -9.35 15.32 -8.92
CA THR A 34 -10.64 14.70 -9.30
C THR A 34 -11.83 15.31 -8.53
N ILE A 35 -11.56 16.17 -7.55
CA ILE A 35 -12.57 16.86 -6.75
C ILE A 35 -12.38 18.36 -6.92
N THR A 36 -13.44 19.05 -7.30
CA THR A 36 -13.47 20.50 -7.44
C THR A 36 -13.91 21.14 -6.12
N PHE A 37 -13.12 22.09 -5.62
CA PHE A 37 -13.49 22.95 -4.50
C PHE A 37 -13.92 24.32 -5.03
N GLU A 38 -15.14 24.73 -4.66
CA GLU A 38 -15.69 26.05 -5.00
C GLU A 38 -16.20 26.75 -3.72
N PRO A 39 -15.58 27.87 -3.29
CA PRO A 39 -14.39 28.49 -3.86
C PRO A 39 -13.15 27.58 -3.75
N ARG A 40 -12.14 27.84 -4.60
CA ARG A 40 -10.87 27.09 -4.59
C ARG A 40 -10.22 27.15 -3.21
N LEU A 41 -9.46 26.10 -2.89
CA LEU A 41 -8.69 26.07 -1.65
C LEU A 41 -7.70 27.24 -1.62
N PRO A 42 -7.44 27.84 -0.44
CA PRO A 42 -6.42 28.87 -0.31
C PRO A 42 -5.06 28.37 -0.80
N LYS A 43 -4.27 29.25 -1.42
CA LYS A 43 -2.98 28.92 -2.05
C LYS A 43 -2.04 28.09 -1.15
N TRP A 44 -1.92 28.47 0.13
CA TRP A 44 -1.06 27.76 1.09
C TRP A 44 -1.47 26.29 1.28
N LYS A 45 -2.77 25.96 1.13
CA LYS A 45 -3.27 24.59 1.24
C LYS A 45 -3.05 23.81 -0.06
N GLU A 46 -3.20 24.45 -1.22
CA GLU A 46 -2.82 23.83 -2.51
C GLU A 46 -1.32 23.53 -2.54
N GLU A 47 -0.47 24.45 -2.09
CA GLU A 47 0.99 24.26 -1.98
C GLU A 47 1.35 23.11 -1.03
N ALA A 48 0.72 23.03 0.15
CA ALA A 48 0.93 21.92 1.08
C ALA A 48 0.49 20.56 0.50
N ILE A 49 -0.65 20.52 -0.21
CA ILE A 49 -1.10 19.31 -0.92
C ILE A 49 -0.09 18.91 -1.99
N ALA A 50 0.49 19.87 -2.72
CA ALA A 50 1.48 19.60 -3.77
C ALA A 50 2.81 19.10 -3.21
N ASP A 51 3.28 19.65 -2.08
CA ASP A 51 4.60 19.35 -1.51
C ASP A 51 4.67 17.99 -0.79
N LEU A 52 3.62 17.61 -0.04
CA LEU A 52 3.63 16.37 0.72
C LEU A 52 3.73 15.12 -0.17
N GLY A 53 4.67 14.22 0.12
CA GLY A 53 4.84 12.96 -0.62
C GLY A 53 3.76 11.92 -0.32
N VAL A 54 3.47 11.05 -1.29
CA VAL A 54 2.62 9.85 -1.10
C VAL A 54 3.49 8.61 -1.24
N GLY A 55 3.69 7.90 -0.13
CA GLY A 55 4.41 6.63 -0.11
C GLY A 55 3.59 5.50 -0.76
N ILE A 56 4.29 4.51 -1.31
CA ILE A 56 3.66 3.32 -1.91
C ILE A 56 4.25 2.07 -1.25
N GLU A 57 3.37 1.19 -0.80
CA GLU A 57 3.68 -0.14 -0.29
C GLU A 57 2.60 -1.10 -0.77
N ASN A 58 3.01 -2.22 -1.35
CA ASN A 58 2.10 -3.30 -1.72
C ASN A 58 2.26 -4.47 -0.74
N LYS A 59 1.27 -5.37 -0.70
CA LYS A 59 1.32 -6.59 0.11
C LYS A 59 0.96 -7.78 -0.76
N ILE A 60 1.85 -8.77 -0.84
CA ILE A 60 1.55 -10.06 -1.47
C ILE A 60 1.49 -11.11 -0.38
N ILE A 61 0.33 -11.74 -0.23
CA ILE A 61 0.07 -12.73 0.81
C ILE A 61 0.26 -14.12 0.22
N LEU A 62 1.13 -14.91 0.85
CA LEU A 62 1.42 -16.28 0.47
C LEU A 62 0.95 -17.20 1.60
N HIS A 63 -0.01 -18.06 1.28
CA HIS A 63 -0.49 -19.12 2.16
C HIS A 63 0.14 -20.45 1.77
N PHE A 64 0.69 -21.18 2.73
CA PHE A 64 1.38 -22.44 2.52
C PHE A 64 0.62 -23.58 3.19
N GLU A 65 0.93 -24.83 2.85
CA GLU A 65 0.36 -25.99 3.53
C GLU A 65 0.93 -26.16 4.95
N LYS A 66 2.22 -25.82 5.14
CA LYS A 66 2.92 -25.89 6.43
C LYS A 66 3.97 -24.78 6.53
N VAL A 67 4.48 -24.56 7.74
CA VAL A 67 5.54 -23.59 8.01
C VAL A 67 6.89 -24.17 7.61
N TYR A 68 7.56 -23.51 6.65
CA TYR A 68 8.88 -23.91 6.15
C TYR A 68 10.02 -22.99 6.63
N TRP A 69 9.70 -21.89 7.31
CA TRP A 69 10.65 -20.90 7.83
C TRP A 69 10.91 -21.08 9.33
N GLN A 70 11.95 -20.40 9.83
CA GLN A 70 12.22 -20.31 11.27
C GLN A 70 11.17 -19.44 11.98
N ASN A 71 11.05 -19.60 13.30
CA ASN A 71 10.15 -18.78 14.13
C ASN A 71 10.73 -17.37 14.37
N VAL A 72 10.75 -16.54 13.32
CA VAL A 72 11.22 -15.15 13.32
C VAL A 72 10.10 -14.21 12.85
N GLU A 73 10.16 -12.93 13.21
CA GLU A 73 9.14 -11.95 12.77
C GLU A 73 9.27 -11.55 11.31
N PHE A 74 10.51 -11.40 10.84
CA PHE A 74 10.82 -10.91 9.50
C PHE A 74 11.86 -11.79 8.82
N LEU A 75 11.68 -12.03 7.53
CA LEU A 75 12.71 -12.57 6.64
C LEU A 75 13.15 -11.46 5.68
N GLY A 76 14.29 -10.84 5.98
CA GLY A 76 14.83 -9.71 5.22
C GLY A 76 15.58 -10.14 3.96
N ILE A 77 15.19 -9.61 2.81
CA ILE A 77 15.89 -9.76 1.53
C ILE A 77 16.89 -8.61 1.40
N VAL A 78 18.18 -8.96 1.46
CA VAL A 78 19.27 -8.03 1.23
C VAL A 78 19.86 -8.26 -0.16
N THR A 79 19.98 -7.18 -0.92
CA THR A 79 20.56 -7.17 -2.26
C THR A 79 21.61 -6.07 -2.36
N ASP A 80 22.41 -6.14 -3.42
CA ASP A 80 23.37 -5.11 -3.83
C ASP A 80 22.72 -3.74 -4.11
N THR A 81 21.44 -3.72 -4.46
CA THR A 81 20.68 -2.51 -4.72
C THR A 81 19.59 -2.28 -3.67
N SER A 82 19.40 -1.02 -3.27
CA SER A 82 18.28 -0.63 -2.38
C SER A 82 16.91 -0.87 -3.01
N TYR A 83 16.83 -0.92 -4.34
CA TYR A 83 15.60 -1.17 -5.09
C TYR A 83 14.95 -2.51 -4.74
N ARG A 84 15.74 -3.58 -4.50
CA ARG A 84 15.20 -4.93 -4.23
C ARG A 84 15.21 -5.30 -2.74
N CYS A 85 15.80 -4.47 -1.90
CA CYS A 85 15.74 -4.63 -0.45
C CYS A 85 14.28 -4.59 0.01
N SER A 86 13.84 -5.69 0.61
CA SER A 86 12.45 -5.92 0.98
C SER A 86 12.39 -7.01 2.06
N TYR A 87 11.20 -7.35 2.56
CA TYR A 87 11.07 -8.40 3.56
C TYR A 87 9.76 -9.16 3.44
N PHE A 88 9.74 -10.37 4.01
CA PHE A 88 8.52 -11.08 4.34
C PHE A 88 8.21 -10.88 5.83
N LEU A 89 6.98 -10.49 6.14
CA LEU A 89 6.42 -10.54 7.48
C LEU A 89 5.87 -11.94 7.73
N ASN A 90 6.32 -12.57 8.81
CA ASN A 90 5.80 -13.86 9.26
C ASN A 90 4.52 -13.66 10.08
N LEU A 91 3.36 -13.97 9.49
CA LEU A 91 2.09 -13.86 10.20
C LEU A 91 1.75 -15.11 11.02
N HIS A 92 2.46 -16.23 10.84
CA HIS A 92 2.18 -17.46 11.59
C HIS A 92 2.19 -17.25 13.11
N LYS A 93 3.07 -16.38 13.64
CA LYS A 93 3.12 -16.11 15.08
C LYS A 93 1.85 -15.41 15.61
N ALA A 94 1.25 -14.55 14.81
CA ALA A 94 0.06 -13.79 15.20
C ALA A 94 -1.25 -14.53 14.88
N THR A 95 -1.26 -15.35 13.82
CA THR A 95 -2.49 -15.95 13.30
C THR A 95 -2.57 -17.46 13.49
N CYS A 96 -1.47 -18.12 13.85
CA CYS A 96 -1.32 -19.59 13.80
C CYS A 96 -1.56 -20.22 12.42
N HIS A 97 -1.61 -19.41 11.35
CA HIS A 97 -1.74 -19.89 9.97
C HIS A 97 -0.38 -19.77 9.25
N PRO A 98 0.00 -20.73 8.39
CA PRO A 98 1.25 -20.71 7.64
C PRO A 98 1.24 -19.63 6.54
N VAL A 99 1.35 -18.36 6.94
CA VAL A 99 1.24 -17.19 6.07
C VAL A 99 2.50 -16.33 6.13
N LEU A 100 3.05 -16.01 4.96
CA LEU A 100 4.04 -14.95 4.78
C LEU A 100 3.44 -13.81 3.98
N VAL A 101 3.74 -12.56 4.39
CA VAL A 101 3.34 -11.37 3.65
C VAL A 101 4.58 -10.66 3.13
N TYR A 102 4.76 -10.67 1.81
CA TYR A 102 5.82 -9.94 1.16
C TYR A 102 5.49 -8.44 1.09
N LYS A 103 6.43 -7.58 1.49
CA LYS A 103 6.28 -6.13 1.59
C LYS A 103 7.25 -5.36 0.67
N PRO A 104 6.95 -5.22 -0.64
CA PRO A 104 7.68 -4.30 -1.50
C PRO A 104 7.22 -2.86 -1.25
N THR A 105 8.16 -1.92 -1.29
CA THR A 105 7.91 -0.49 -1.08
C THR A 105 8.47 0.35 -2.23
N GLY A 106 8.03 1.60 -2.33
CA GLY A 106 8.57 2.58 -3.26
C GLY A 106 8.46 2.15 -4.72
N LYS A 107 9.58 2.21 -5.46
CA LYS A 107 9.61 1.86 -6.88
C LYS A 107 9.31 0.37 -7.11
N LEU A 108 9.79 -0.51 -6.24
CA LEU A 108 9.56 -1.95 -6.36
C LEU A 108 8.07 -2.28 -6.24
N ALA A 109 7.35 -1.61 -5.34
CA ALA A 109 5.89 -1.80 -5.20
C ALA A 109 5.17 -1.49 -6.52
N ARG A 110 5.49 -0.35 -7.15
CA ARG A 110 4.90 0.07 -8.43
C ARG A 110 5.23 -0.87 -9.59
N ASP A 111 6.48 -1.31 -9.65
CA ASP A 111 6.93 -2.16 -10.76
C ASP A 111 6.31 -3.56 -10.63
N ILE A 112 6.23 -4.10 -9.41
CA ILE A 112 5.56 -5.38 -9.13
C ILE A 112 4.07 -5.34 -9.48
N GLU A 113 3.37 -4.25 -9.18
CA GLU A 113 1.94 -4.11 -9.46
C GLU A 113 1.60 -4.29 -10.95
N LYS A 114 2.53 -3.89 -11.83
CA LYS A 114 2.40 -4.04 -13.28
C LYS A 114 2.77 -5.43 -13.80
N MET A 115 3.35 -6.28 -12.95
CA MET A 115 3.75 -7.63 -13.34
C MET A 115 2.55 -8.58 -13.32
N LEU A 116 2.58 -9.57 -14.22
CA LEU A 116 1.65 -10.69 -14.17
C LEU A 116 1.84 -11.49 -12.87
N MET A 117 0.75 -11.94 -12.27
CA MET A 117 0.74 -12.71 -11.01
C MET A 117 1.71 -13.90 -11.02
N ARG A 118 1.79 -14.65 -12.13
CA ARG A 118 2.73 -15.79 -12.25
C ARG A 118 4.20 -15.37 -12.14
N LEU A 119 4.55 -14.21 -12.67
CA LEU A 119 5.91 -13.66 -12.59
C LEU A 119 6.22 -13.16 -11.18
N GLN A 120 5.26 -12.49 -10.54
CA GLN A 120 5.37 -12.10 -9.13
C GLN A 120 5.62 -13.34 -8.25
N LEU A 121 4.78 -14.36 -8.39
CA LEU A 121 4.91 -15.61 -7.63
C LEU A 121 6.25 -16.29 -7.89
N GLY A 122 6.68 -16.40 -9.15
CA GLY A 122 7.97 -16.98 -9.51
C GLY A 122 9.15 -16.27 -8.84
N MET A 123 9.16 -14.94 -8.83
CA MET A 123 10.18 -14.13 -8.17
C MET A 123 10.18 -14.34 -6.65
N LEU A 124 9.01 -14.39 -6.01
CA LEU A 124 8.90 -14.61 -4.57
C LEU A 124 9.33 -16.02 -4.17
N LEU A 125 8.89 -17.04 -4.89
CA LEU A 125 9.31 -18.42 -4.65
C LEU A 125 10.81 -18.59 -4.88
N HIS A 126 11.39 -17.92 -5.89
CA HIS A 126 12.84 -17.91 -6.08
C HIS A 126 13.56 -17.30 -4.86
N SER A 127 13.07 -16.19 -4.33
CA SER A 127 13.63 -15.53 -3.15
C SER A 127 13.50 -16.40 -1.89
N LEU A 128 12.33 -17.03 -1.67
CA LEU A 128 12.08 -17.95 -0.57
C LEU A 128 12.92 -19.23 -0.65
N LYS A 129 13.10 -19.79 -1.85
CA LYS A 129 14.00 -20.94 -2.05
C LYS A 129 15.42 -20.63 -1.61
N ARG A 130 15.93 -19.42 -1.86
CA ARG A 130 17.25 -19.01 -1.37
C ARG A 130 17.31 -18.97 0.15
N PHE A 131 16.27 -18.46 0.83
CA PHE A 131 16.20 -18.54 2.30
C PHE A 131 16.19 -19.99 2.79
N PHE A 132 15.38 -20.86 2.19
CA PHE A 132 15.22 -22.24 2.65
C PHE A 132 16.43 -23.13 2.34
N GLN A 133 17.15 -22.89 1.25
CA GLN A 133 18.41 -23.58 0.95
C GLN A 133 19.56 -23.17 1.88
N MET A 134 19.46 -22.00 2.51
CA MET A 134 20.42 -21.55 3.53
C MET A 134 20.11 -22.07 4.94
N LEU A 135 18.97 -22.75 5.14
CA LEU A 135 18.64 -23.36 6.42
C LEU A 135 19.32 -24.74 6.52
N PRO A 136 20.01 -25.06 7.63
CA PRO A 136 20.55 -26.40 7.82
C PRO A 136 19.41 -27.44 7.77
N PRO A 137 19.66 -28.66 7.24
CA PRO A 137 18.68 -29.72 7.29
C PRO A 137 18.29 -29.97 8.75
N ARG A 138 16.99 -30.19 8.97
CA ARG A 138 16.45 -30.58 10.27
C ARG A 138 16.91 -31.98 10.64
#